data_AF-A0A4P9WPL7-F1
#
_entry.id   AF-A0A4P9WPL7-F1
#
_cell.length_a   1.000
_cell.length_b   1.000
_cell.length_c   1.000
_cell.angle_alpha   90.00
_cell.angle_beta   90.00
_cell.angle_gamma   90.00
#
_symmetry.space_group_name_H-M   'P 1'
#
loop_
_entity.id
_entity.type
_entity.pdbx_description
1 polymer ?
#
loop_
_entity_poly.entity_id
_entity_poly.type
_entity_poly.pdbx_seq_one_letter_code
_entity_poly.pdbx_strand_id
1 'polypeptide(L)'
;MAAAPAPDEHSKDPFSTVTAVFNTEKIAPFTPPVSLRTDSISHVLKHKLDFERFRDNHAVNLPRPALLRPRATCLADLVAADTNSTKDVSICVRIRPLLQNELEKGLFSAVIGVNPDVHAHSIESRWNVFGNERVGTFKSHKFGVDTVFSETNSSEEVYVETAQRLIPIALGSGVGTLFAYGQT
;
A
#
# COMPACT_ATOMS: atom_id res chain seq x y z
N MET A 1 4.38 4.75 76.04
CA MET A 1 5.66 4.05 75.82
C MET A 1 5.30 2.64 75.38
N ALA A 2 5.54 2.15 74.17
CA ALA A 2 6.61 2.41 73.21
C ALA A 2 6.05 2.59 71.78
N ALA A 3 6.91 3.06 70.89
CA ALA A 3 6.63 3.58 69.55
C ALA A 3 7.11 2.65 68.42
N ALA A 4 6.40 2.70 67.28
CA ALA A 4 6.80 2.46 65.88
C ALA A 4 7.33 1.04 65.49
N PRO A 5 7.31 0.63 64.19
CA PRO A 5 7.14 1.44 62.97
C PRO A 5 6.14 0.91 61.91
N ALA A 6 5.82 1.79 60.94
CA ALA A 6 5.11 1.47 59.70
C ALA A 6 5.96 0.61 58.75
N PRO A 7 5.31 -0.05 57.78
CA PRO A 7 5.79 0.10 56.40
C PRO A 7 4.67 0.23 55.33
N ASP A 8 5.12 0.82 54.24
CA ASP A 8 4.47 1.26 53.00
C ASP A 8 3.92 0.15 52.07
N GLU A 9 3.36 0.63 50.93
CA GLU A 9 3.07 -0.04 49.64
C GLU A 9 1.57 -0.34 49.38
N HIS A 10 0.75 0.66 49.01
CA HIS A 10 0.60 1.14 47.61
C HIS A 10 0.74 0.04 46.54
N SER A 11 -0.33 -0.74 46.43
CA SER A 11 -0.70 -1.52 45.25
C SER A 11 -0.64 -0.63 44.00
N LYS A 12 0.29 -0.92 43.09
CA LYS A 12 0.42 -0.28 41.79
C LYS A 12 -0.28 -1.15 40.74
N ASP A 13 -1.38 -0.64 40.20
CA ASP A 13 -2.00 -1.11 38.96
C ASP A 13 -1.05 -0.89 37.76
N PRO A 14 -0.92 -1.84 36.83
CA PRO A 14 -0.21 -1.60 35.57
C PRO A 14 -1.21 -1.18 34.48
N PHE A 15 -1.72 0.04 34.55
CA PHE A 15 -2.26 0.72 33.37
C PHE A 15 -1.35 1.90 33.06
N SER A 16 -0.32 1.65 32.25
CA SER A 16 0.49 2.73 31.67
C SER A 16 -0.32 3.43 30.59
N THR A 17 -1.08 4.45 30.98
CA THR A 17 -1.57 5.46 30.06
C THR A 17 -0.39 6.25 29.52
N VAL A 18 0.06 5.92 28.31
CA VAL A 18 1.03 6.74 27.57
C VAL A 18 0.26 7.91 26.94
N THR A 19 0.20 9.01 27.68
CA THR A 19 -0.27 10.30 27.15
C THR A 19 0.86 10.91 26.32
N ALA A 20 0.76 10.83 24.99
CA ALA A 20 1.63 11.57 24.09
C ALA A 20 1.21 13.06 24.05
N VAL A 21 1.92 13.90 24.78
CA VAL A 21 1.82 15.37 24.66
C VAL A 21 2.67 15.78 23.44
N PHE A 22 2.01 16.14 22.34
CA PHE A 22 2.69 16.72 21.19
C PHE A 22 3.00 18.20 21.45
N ASN A 23 4.28 18.49 21.68
CA ASN A 23 4.80 19.85 21.75
C ASN A 23 4.71 20.48 20.35
N THR A 24 3.88 21.51 20.20
CA THR A 24 3.65 22.22 18.92
C THR A 24 4.55 23.45 18.85
N GLU A 25 5.86 23.24 18.76
CA GLU A 25 6.78 24.32 18.39
C GLU A 25 7.11 24.25 16.90
N LYS A 26 6.48 25.17 16.16
CA LYS A 26 6.83 25.72 14.84
C LYS A 26 7.85 24.93 14.01
N ILE A 27 7.37 23.97 13.24
CA ILE A 27 8.06 23.49 12.04
C ILE A 27 7.70 24.44 10.90
N ALA A 28 8.68 25.18 10.39
CA ALA A 28 8.51 26.00 9.19
C ALA A 28 8.12 25.11 7.99
N PRO A 29 7.19 25.54 7.12
CA PRO A 29 6.79 24.73 5.98
C PRO A 29 7.96 24.57 5.01
N PHE A 30 8.44 23.34 4.84
CA PHE A 30 9.34 22.98 3.76
C PHE A 30 8.56 23.09 2.44
N THR A 31 8.66 24.24 1.79
CA THR A 31 8.19 24.40 0.41
C THR A 31 9.24 23.80 -0.53
N PRO A 32 8.95 22.67 -1.21
CA PRO A 32 9.88 22.15 -2.20
C PRO A 32 9.99 23.15 -3.38
N PRO A 33 11.17 23.31 -4.00
CA PRO A 33 11.35 24.19 -5.14
C PRO A 33 10.49 23.72 -6.32
N VAL A 34 9.58 24.59 -6.75
CA VAL A 34 8.54 24.35 -7.77
C VAL A 34 9.12 24.10 -9.18
N SER A 35 10.39 24.44 -9.41
CA SER A 35 10.99 24.46 -10.75
C SER A 35 11.55 23.13 -11.27
N LEU A 36 11.65 22.06 -10.46
CA LEU A 36 12.22 20.77 -10.91
C LEU A 36 11.18 19.73 -11.39
N ARG A 37 9.87 19.99 -11.17
CA ARG A 37 8.79 19.03 -11.50
C ARG A 37 8.22 19.17 -12.92
N THR A 38 8.29 20.34 -13.53
CA THR A 38 7.63 20.61 -14.82
C THR A 38 8.34 19.95 -15.99
N ASP A 39 9.67 19.93 -15.95
CA ASP A 39 10.51 19.38 -17.02
C ASP A 39 10.41 17.85 -17.10
N SER A 40 10.19 17.20 -15.96
CA SER A 40 10.03 15.74 -15.88
C SER A 40 8.68 15.27 -16.42
N ILE A 41 7.58 15.98 -16.14
CA ILE A 41 6.24 15.59 -16.62
C ILE A 41 6.13 15.76 -18.13
N SER A 42 6.61 16.89 -18.67
CA SER A 42 6.60 17.16 -20.10
C SER A 42 7.45 16.16 -20.89
N HIS A 43 8.59 15.73 -20.34
CA HIS A 43 9.41 14.66 -20.89
C HIS A 43 8.70 13.30 -20.90
N VAL A 44 7.96 12.95 -19.84
CA VAL A 44 7.18 11.71 -19.75
C VAL A 44 6.03 11.71 -20.77
N LEU A 45 5.35 12.84 -20.94
CA LEU A 45 4.24 12.97 -21.89
C LEU A 45 4.68 12.82 -23.35
N LYS A 46 5.91 13.22 -23.71
CA LYS A 46 6.46 13.05 -25.06
C LYS A 46 6.50 11.58 -25.49
N HIS A 47 6.80 10.67 -24.55
CA HIS A 47 6.90 9.23 -24.80
C HIS A 47 5.66 8.45 -24.37
N LYS A 48 4.54 9.13 -24.12
CA LYS A 48 3.30 8.52 -23.62
C LYS A 48 2.84 7.35 -24.48
N LEU A 49 2.71 7.55 -25.79
CA LEU A 49 2.18 6.52 -26.70
C LEU A 49 3.07 5.28 -26.74
N ASP A 50 4.38 5.47 -26.77
CA ASP A 50 5.34 4.36 -26.77
C ASP A 50 5.33 3.63 -25.44
N PHE A 51 5.18 4.35 -24.33
CA PHE A 51 5.06 3.77 -23.00
C PHE A 51 3.77 2.95 -22.84
N GLU A 52 2.63 3.50 -23.28
CA GLU A 52 1.35 2.78 -23.25
C GLU A 52 1.42 1.51 -24.08
N ARG A 53 1.99 1.56 -25.29
CA ARG A 53 2.23 0.37 -26.12
C ARG A 53 3.13 -0.64 -25.42
N PHE A 54 4.24 -0.20 -24.82
CA PHE A 54 5.15 -1.08 -24.08
C PHE A 54 4.42 -1.77 -22.91
N ARG A 55 3.66 -1.00 -22.13
CA ARG A 55 2.86 -1.48 -21.01
C ARG A 55 1.80 -2.49 -21.49
N ASP A 56 1.06 -2.18 -22.54
CA ASP A 56 -0.03 -3.02 -23.04
C ASP A 56 0.51 -4.33 -23.63
N ASN A 57 1.63 -4.28 -24.37
CA ASN A 57 2.34 -5.47 -24.81
C ASN A 57 2.79 -6.34 -23.64
N HIS A 58 3.26 -5.71 -22.54
CA HIS A 58 3.62 -6.45 -21.34
C HIS A 58 2.38 -7.06 -20.66
N ALA A 59 1.26 -6.33 -20.58
CA ALA A 59 0.01 -6.77 -19.97
C ALA A 59 -0.55 -8.03 -20.64
N VAL A 60 -0.48 -8.14 -21.97
CA VAL A 60 -0.95 -9.32 -22.72
C VAL A 60 -0.17 -10.58 -22.34
N ASN A 61 1.09 -10.44 -21.91
CA ASN A 61 1.94 -11.57 -21.52
C ASN A 61 1.80 -11.96 -20.05
N LEU A 62 0.98 -11.23 -19.27
CA LEU A 62 0.80 -11.52 -17.85
C LEU A 62 -0.16 -12.70 -17.64
N PRO A 63 0.06 -13.51 -16.59
CA PRO A 63 -0.86 -14.59 -16.24
C PRO A 63 -2.22 -14.03 -15.84
N ARG A 64 -3.25 -14.89 -15.88
CA ARG A 64 -4.57 -14.52 -15.35
C ARG A 64 -4.46 -14.28 -13.83
N PRO A 65 -5.04 -13.19 -13.31
CA PRO A 65 -5.02 -12.92 -11.87
C PRO A 65 -5.71 -14.04 -11.08
N ALA A 66 -5.14 -14.38 -9.94
CA ALA A 66 -5.74 -15.32 -9.00
C ALA A 66 -7.08 -14.78 -8.47
N LEU A 67 -8.07 -15.67 -8.33
CA LEU A 67 -9.39 -15.31 -7.84
C LEU A 67 -9.31 -14.88 -6.37
N LEU A 68 -10.04 -13.82 -6.04
CA LEU A 68 -10.23 -13.40 -4.65
C LEU A 68 -11.18 -14.36 -3.94
N ARG A 69 -11.09 -14.43 -2.61
CA ARG A 69 -11.98 -15.28 -1.83
C ARG A 69 -13.41 -14.74 -1.88
N PRO A 70 -14.42 -15.63 -1.92
CA PRO A 70 -15.79 -15.22 -1.77
C PRO A 70 -16.01 -14.63 -0.37
N ARG A 71 -16.97 -13.71 -0.26
CA ARG A 71 -17.41 -13.19 1.02
C ARG A 71 -17.91 -14.33 1.91
N ALA A 72 -17.31 -14.48 3.08
CA ALA A 72 -17.82 -15.41 4.07
C ALA A 72 -19.18 -14.94 4.60
N THR A 73 -20.14 -15.86 4.66
CA THR A 73 -21.50 -15.59 5.15
C THR A 73 -21.67 -15.92 6.62
N CYS A 74 -20.84 -16.79 7.17
CA CYS A 74 -20.87 -17.15 8.57
C CYS A 74 -19.47 -17.23 9.18
N LEU A 75 -19.42 -17.22 10.52
CA LEU A 75 -18.15 -17.28 11.27
C LEU A 75 -17.40 -18.60 11.04
N ALA A 76 -18.13 -19.71 10.86
CA ALA A 76 -17.53 -21.02 10.60
C ALA A 76 -16.72 -21.01 9.29
N ASP A 77 -17.22 -20.33 8.25
CA ASP A 77 -16.51 -20.19 6.97
C ASP A 77 -15.20 -19.41 7.12
N LEU A 78 -15.21 -18.34 7.92
CA LEU A 78 -14.02 -17.52 8.19
C LEU A 78 -12.95 -18.32 8.95
N VAL A 79 -13.37 -19.01 10.02
CA VAL A 79 -12.45 -19.83 10.82
C VAL A 79 -11.86 -20.96 9.97
N ALA A 80 -12.67 -21.64 9.15
CA ALA A 80 -12.19 -22.70 8.27
C ALA A 80 -11.20 -22.19 7.20
N ALA A 81 -11.46 -21.00 6.65
CA ALA A 81 -10.57 -20.38 5.67
C ALA A 81 -9.22 -19.97 6.28
N ASP A 82 -9.22 -19.48 7.52
CA ASP A 82 -8.01 -19.01 8.20
C ASP A 82 -7.23 -20.17 8.85
N THR A 83 -7.85 -21.30 9.24
CA THR A 83 -7.12 -22.49 9.74
C THR A 83 -6.10 -23.05 8.75
N ASN A 84 -6.25 -22.76 7.45
CA ASN A 84 -5.30 -23.19 6.42
C ASN A 84 -4.18 -22.16 6.16
N SER A 85 -4.25 -20.97 6.73
CA SER A 85 -3.26 -19.91 6.55
C SER A 85 -2.31 -19.85 7.75
N THR A 86 -1.07 -20.29 7.56
CA THR A 86 -0.02 -20.25 8.60
C THR A 86 0.63 -18.86 8.76
N LYS A 87 0.11 -17.82 8.11
CA LYS A 87 0.70 -16.49 8.07
C LYS A 87 0.05 -15.54 9.09
N ASP A 88 0.86 -15.00 9.99
CA ASP A 88 0.45 -13.99 10.98
C ASP A 88 0.30 -12.58 10.38
N VAL A 89 0.97 -12.32 9.26
CA VAL A 89 0.98 -11.02 8.57
C VAL A 89 0.59 -11.23 7.11
N SER A 90 -0.38 -10.45 6.65
CA SER A 90 -0.81 -10.40 5.24
C SER A 90 -0.58 -9.02 4.65
N ILE A 91 0.14 -8.94 3.53
CA ILE A 91 0.45 -7.70 2.82
C ILE A 91 -0.42 -7.61 1.57
N CYS A 92 -1.29 -6.61 1.54
CA CYS A 92 -2.15 -6.35 0.40
C CYS A 92 -1.82 -5.00 -0.26
N VAL A 93 -1.93 -4.96 -1.58
CA VAL A 93 -1.73 -3.73 -2.37
C VAL A 93 -3.01 -3.42 -3.14
N ARG A 94 -3.47 -2.16 -3.08
CA ARG A 94 -4.60 -1.67 -3.87
C ARG A 94 -4.14 -0.61 -4.86
N ILE A 95 -4.43 -0.83 -6.13
CA ILE A 95 -4.25 0.15 -7.19
C ILE A 95 -5.55 0.93 -7.34
N ARG A 96 -5.47 2.25 -7.21
CA ARG A 96 -6.62 3.13 -7.44
C ARG A 96 -6.82 3.38 -8.93
N PRO A 97 -8.07 3.54 -9.40
CA PRO A 97 -8.31 4.09 -10.72
C PRO A 97 -7.79 5.52 -10.83
N LEU A 98 -7.49 5.94 -12.06
CA LEU A 98 -7.12 7.32 -12.37
C LEU A 98 -8.30 8.26 -12.12
N LEU A 99 -8.03 9.42 -11.52
CA LEU A 99 -9.03 10.46 -11.32
C LEU A 99 -9.26 11.24 -12.63
N GLN A 100 -10.45 11.81 -12.78
CA GLN A 100 -10.81 12.61 -13.96
C GLN A 100 -9.82 13.77 -14.20
N ASN A 101 -9.41 14.46 -13.14
CA ASN A 101 -8.44 15.56 -13.20
C ASN A 101 -7.05 15.09 -13.68
N GLU A 102 -6.71 13.81 -13.51
CA GLU A 102 -5.44 13.23 -13.98
C GLU A 102 -5.53 12.87 -15.46
N LEU A 103 -6.69 12.34 -15.88
CA LEU A 103 -6.99 12.07 -17.29
C LEU A 103 -6.98 13.36 -18.13
N GLU A 104 -7.57 14.44 -17.61
CA GLU A 104 -7.56 15.77 -18.26
C GLU A 104 -6.14 16.33 -18.42
N LYS A 105 -5.24 16.02 -17.49
CA LYS A 105 -3.81 16.39 -17.58
C LYS A 105 -3.01 15.46 -18.50
N GLY A 106 -3.67 14.47 -19.11
CA GLY A 106 -3.04 13.50 -19.98
C GLY A 106 -2.16 12.48 -19.27
N LEU A 107 -2.25 12.36 -17.94
CA LEU A 107 -1.54 11.35 -17.16
C LEU A 107 -2.10 9.95 -17.49
N PHE A 108 -1.29 8.92 -17.26
CA PHE A 108 -1.60 7.54 -17.59
C PHE A 108 -1.14 6.59 -16.49
N SER A 109 -1.75 5.41 -16.41
CA SER A 109 -1.41 4.40 -15.41
C SER A 109 -0.09 3.71 -15.79
N ALA A 110 0.86 3.76 -14.86
CA ALA A 110 2.17 3.13 -15.00
C ALA A 110 2.26 1.78 -14.26
N VAL A 111 1.20 1.38 -13.55
CA VAL A 111 1.20 0.19 -12.70
C VAL A 111 0.12 -0.77 -13.19
N ILE A 112 0.46 -2.05 -13.30
CA ILE A 112 -0.47 -3.13 -13.59
C ILE A 112 -0.51 -4.06 -12.37
N GLY A 113 -1.71 -4.31 -11.87
CA GLY A 113 -1.94 -5.28 -10.81
C GLY A 113 -2.43 -6.60 -11.38
N VAL A 114 -1.73 -7.69 -11.08
CA VAL A 114 -2.15 -9.05 -11.42
C VAL A 114 -1.92 -9.93 -10.21
N ASN A 115 -2.95 -10.14 -9.40
CA ASN A 115 -2.87 -10.91 -8.16
C ASN A 115 -2.12 -12.25 -8.35
N PRO A 116 -0.99 -12.51 -7.64
CA PRO A 116 -0.41 -11.80 -6.49
C PRO A 116 0.72 -10.78 -6.79
N ASP A 117 1.01 -10.52 -8.06
CA ASP A 117 2.13 -9.69 -8.50
C ASP A 117 1.70 -8.27 -8.92
N VAL A 118 2.54 -7.29 -8.57
CA VAL A 118 2.42 -5.90 -9.03
C VAL A 118 3.55 -5.60 -10.01
N HIS A 119 3.19 -5.03 -11.15
CA HIS A 119 4.12 -4.64 -12.19
C HIS A 119 4.16 -3.12 -12.31
N ALA A 120 5.26 -2.49 -11.89
CA ALA A 120 5.45 -1.06 -12.01
C ALA A 120 6.38 -0.74 -13.20
N HIS A 121 5.90 0.08 -14.11
CA HIS A 121 6.63 0.48 -15.30
C HIS A 121 7.22 1.88 -15.11
N SER A 122 8.50 2.05 -15.41
CA SER A 122 9.22 3.32 -15.26
C SER A 122 9.93 3.71 -16.56
N ILE A 123 10.05 5.01 -16.78
CA ILE A 123 10.88 5.58 -17.84
C ILE A 123 12.20 5.99 -17.18
N GLU A 124 13.25 5.21 -17.42
CA GLU A 124 14.59 5.58 -16.97
C GLU A 124 15.29 6.34 -18.10
N SER A 125 15.56 7.63 -17.88
CA SER A 125 16.48 8.39 -18.74
C SER A 125 17.91 8.00 -18.38
N ARG A 126 18.60 7.28 -19.26
CA ARG A 126 20.04 7.06 -19.14
C ARG A 126 20.80 8.04 -20.01
N TRP A 127 21.84 8.63 -19.43
CA TRP A 127 22.78 9.45 -20.19
C TRP A 127 23.64 8.53 -21.03
N ASN A 128 23.51 8.61 -22.36
CA ASN A 128 24.37 7.84 -23.24
C ASN A 128 25.71 8.57 -23.36
N VAL A 129 26.77 7.99 -22.77
CA VAL A 129 28.13 8.57 -22.76
C VAL A 129 28.69 8.74 -24.19
N PHE A 130 28.19 7.97 -25.16
CA PHE A 130 28.68 8.00 -26.54
C PHE A 130 27.90 8.96 -27.46
N GLY A 131 26.71 9.44 -27.06
CA GLY A 131 25.79 10.12 -27.98
C GLY A 131 25.40 11.55 -27.61
N ASN A 132 25.84 12.09 -26.47
CA ASN A 132 25.38 13.38 -25.94
C ASN A 132 23.84 13.56 -25.91
N GLU A 133 23.08 12.46 -25.93
CA GLU A 133 21.62 12.45 -25.91
C GLU A 133 21.11 11.59 -24.76
N ARG A 134 19.98 11.99 -24.17
CA ARG A 134 19.24 11.20 -23.18
C ARG A 134 18.38 10.17 -23.91
N VAL A 135 18.73 8.90 -23.78
CA VAL A 135 17.90 7.80 -24.29
C VAL A 135 16.96 7.35 -23.18
N GLY A 136 15.66 7.49 -23.41
CA GLY A 136 14.63 6.95 -22.53
C GLY A 136 14.53 5.44 -22.72
N THR A 137 14.80 4.66 -21.68
CA THR A 137 14.58 3.21 -21.68
C THR A 137 13.39 2.88 -20.80
N PHE A 138 12.47 2.06 -21.30
CA PHE A 138 11.35 1.56 -20.53
C PHE A 138 11.79 0.35 -19.70
N LYS A 139 11.44 0.34 -18.41
CA LYS A 139 11.67 -0.79 -17.53
C LYS A 139 10.39 -1.22 -16.82
N SER A 140 10.33 -2.51 -16.54
CA SER A 140 9.25 -3.13 -15.76
C SER A 140 9.85 -3.73 -14.50
N HIS A 141 9.30 -3.39 -13.35
CA HIS A 141 9.66 -3.94 -12.06
C HIS A 141 8.52 -4.81 -11.54
N LYS A 142 8.86 -6.00 -11.04
CA LYS A 142 7.91 -6.95 -10.47
C LYS A 142 8.04 -6.96 -8.95
N PHE A 143 6.93 -6.83 -8.25
CA PHE A 143 6.83 -6.93 -6.79
C PHE A 143 5.79 -7.98 -6.42
N GLY A 144 6.20 -9.03 -5.70
CA GLY A 144 5.27 -10.05 -5.20
C GLY A 144 4.70 -9.64 -3.84
N VAL A 145 3.39 -9.75 -3.68
CA VAL A 145 2.67 -9.51 -2.42
C VAL A 145 1.66 -10.63 -2.16
N ASP A 146 0.93 -10.62 -1.04
CA ASP A 146 -0.04 -11.69 -0.76
C ASP A 146 -1.32 -11.52 -1.57
N THR A 147 -1.78 -10.27 -1.75
CA THR A 147 -2.97 -9.98 -2.53
C THR A 147 -2.84 -8.63 -3.22
N VAL A 148 -3.18 -8.60 -4.51
CA VAL A 148 -3.26 -7.37 -5.30
C VAL A 148 -4.71 -7.10 -5.69
N PHE A 149 -5.19 -5.90 -5.40
CA PHE A 149 -6.45 -5.36 -5.88
C PHE A 149 -6.15 -4.39 -7.01
N SER A 150 -6.73 -4.67 -8.17
CA SER A 150 -6.67 -3.82 -9.34
C SER A 150 -7.74 -2.72 -9.28
N GLU A 151 -7.70 -1.83 -10.26
CA GLU A 151 -8.58 -0.66 -10.38
C GLU A 151 -10.08 -1.04 -10.42
N THR A 152 -10.37 -2.25 -10.89
CA THR A 152 -11.72 -2.80 -11.06
C THR A 152 -12.28 -3.42 -9.79
N ASN A 153 -11.45 -3.66 -8.78
CA ASN A 153 -11.89 -4.36 -7.57
C ASN A 153 -12.68 -3.42 -6.65
N SER A 154 -13.74 -3.97 -6.09
CA SER A 154 -14.66 -3.23 -5.23
C SER A 154 -14.09 -3.06 -3.82
N SER A 155 -14.62 -2.10 -3.06
CA SER A 155 -14.19 -1.90 -1.67
C SER A 155 -14.65 -3.05 -0.78
N GLU A 156 -15.73 -3.73 -1.15
CA GLU A 156 -16.24 -4.93 -0.51
C GLU A 156 -15.26 -6.11 -0.66
N GLU A 157 -14.70 -6.31 -1.86
CA GLU A 157 -13.67 -7.33 -2.09
C GLU A 157 -12.41 -7.06 -1.26
N VAL A 158 -11.99 -5.80 -1.17
CA VAL A 158 -10.87 -5.38 -0.31
C VAL A 158 -11.18 -5.70 1.15
N TYR A 159 -12.38 -5.39 1.63
CA TYR A 159 -12.80 -5.67 3.00
C TYR A 159 -12.80 -7.16 3.33
N VAL A 160 -13.36 -7.99 2.44
CA VAL A 160 -13.41 -9.46 2.59
C VAL A 160 -12.00 -10.03 2.76
N GLU A 161 -11.06 -9.51 1.98
CA GLU A 161 -9.73 -10.10 1.94
C GLU A 161 -8.75 -9.53 2.98
N THR A 162 -9.09 -8.38 3.59
CA THR A 162 -8.31 -7.73 4.64
C THR A 162 -9.02 -7.80 6.00
N ALA A 163 -9.92 -6.86 6.27
CA ALA A 163 -10.54 -6.68 7.57
C ALA A 163 -11.41 -7.86 8.02
N GLN A 164 -12.09 -8.56 7.11
CA GLN A 164 -12.98 -9.67 7.46
C GLN A 164 -12.22 -10.84 8.12
N ARG A 165 -10.94 -11.06 7.75
CA ARG A 165 -10.05 -12.05 8.39
C ARG A 165 -9.74 -11.76 9.85
N LEU A 166 -9.82 -10.49 10.25
CA LEU A 166 -9.49 -10.09 11.62
C LEU A 166 -10.66 -10.31 12.60
N ILE A 167 -11.87 -10.55 12.08
CA ILE A 167 -13.08 -10.71 12.90
C ILE A 167 -12.98 -11.94 13.83
N PRO A 168 -12.63 -13.15 13.35
CA PRO A 168 -12.49 -14.31 14.23
C PRO A 168 -11.40 -14.12 15.29
N ILE A 169 -10.31 -13.44 14.94
CA ILE A 169 -9.21 -13.11 15.87
C ILE A 169 -9.73 -12.24 17.01
N ALA A 170 -10.46 -11.16 16.67
CA ALA A 170 -11.04 -10.27 17.67
C ALA A 170 -12.08 -10.96 18.57
N LEU A 171 -12.89 -11.87 18.02
CA LEU A 171 -13.87 -12.64 18.78
C LEU A 171 -13.22 -13.74 19.65
N GLY A 172 -12.10 -14.30 19.21
CA GLY A 172 -11.34 -15.33 19.93
C GLY A 172 -10.42 -14.81 21.03
N SER A 173 -10.62 -13.56 21.49
CA SER A 173 -9.77 -12.87 22.47
C SER A 173 -8.34 -12.56 21.98
N GLY A 174 -8.11 -12.53 20.67
CA GLY A 174 -6.86 -12.09 20.05
C GLY A 174 -6.85 -10.61 19.68
N VAL A 175 -5.70 -10.10 19.23
CA VAL A 175 -5.55 -8.72 18.74
C VAL A 175 -5.14 -8.77 17.27
N GLY A 176 -5.99 -8.23 16.39
CA GLY A 176 -5.69 -8.01 14.98
C GLY A 176 -5.46 -6.53 14.70
N THR A 177 -4.48 -6.19 13.87
CA THR A 177 -4.20 -4.81 13.45
C THR A 177 -4.30 -4.68 11.93
N LEU A 178 -4.85 -3.56 11.45
CA LEU A 178 -4.98 -3.23 10.04
C LEU A 178 -4.34 -1.87 9.78
N PHE A 179 -3.41 -1.81 8.85
CA PHE A 179 -2.75 -0.57 8.44
C PHE A 179 -3.11 -0.24 6.99
N ALA A 180 -3.56 0.99 6.76
CA ALA A 180 -3.68 1.56 5.42
C ALA A 180 -2.51 2.52 5.20
N TYR A 181 -1.69 2.21 4.20
CA TYR A 181 -0.49 2.99 3.87
C TYR A 181 -0.50 3.38 2.39
N GLY A 182 -0.16 4.63 2.08
CA GLY A 182 -0.13 5.12 0.72
C GLY A 182 0.28 6.59 0.63
N GLN A 183 0.63 7.03 -0.58
CA GLN A 183 0.88 8.43 -0.88
C GLN A 183 -0.45 9.22 -0.90
N THR A 184 -0.40 10.48 -0.44
CA THR A 184 -1.51 11.45 -0.51
C THR A 184 -1.64 12.10 -1.87
#